data_AF-A0A3S3ACV6-F1
#
_entry.id   AF-A0A3S3ACV6-F1
#
_cell.length_a   1.000
_cell.length_b   1.000
_cell.length_c   1.000
_cell.angle_alpha   90.00
_cell.angle_beta   90.00
_cell.angle_gamma   90.00
#
_symmetry.space_group_name_H-M   'P 1'
#
loop_
_entity.id
_entity.type
_entity.pdbx_description
1 polymer ?
#
loop_
_entity_poly.entity_id
_entity_poly.type
_entity_poly.pdbx_seq_one_letter_code
_entity_poly.pdbx_strand_id
1 'polypeptide(L)'
;MSNALANPGLALFALCVVMVAVAAVVYRIAGLGNPLTAPWAAARGALQLAAVSLVLAAALAHLWSSFLVLAVMFAAAAVTAGRRAEAGRSAAWLSVALACGAGVVIPLMLVSGVVPLEGVALVPIGGIVLGNAMTATALAAKRGLDAIDQRWGEVEAGLSLGFSVRDARMEVVGPAASDALLPSLDQTRTVGLVTLPGAFVGVLLATGSAVQAGAVQILVLVGVLLAQTCAVAVAIELVARGVVHRPGAHPVY
;
A
#
# COMPACT_ATOMS: atom_id res chain seq x y z
N MET A 1 12.48 14.58 -33.41
CA MET A 1 13.33 14.49 -32.20
C MET A 1 12.63 13.52 -31.26
N SER A 2 13.25 12.39 -30.94
CA SER A 2 12.66 11.36 -30.09
C SER A 2 12.54 11.90 -28.65
N ASN A 3 11.34 12.28 -28.24
CA ASN A 3 11.03 12.71 -26.86
C ASN A 3 11.01 11.49 -25.91
N ALA A 4 12.11 10.76 -25.85
CA ALA A 4 12.31 9.74 -24.83
C ALA A 4 12.81 10.45 -23.57
N LEU A 5 11.97 10.50 -22.52
CA LEU A 5 12.32 11.08 -21.21
C LEU A 5 13.55 10.40 -20.57
N ALA A 6 13.82 9.14 -20.94
CA ALA A 6 15.04 8.43 -20.65
C ALA A 6 15.29 7.40 -21.77
N ASN A 7 16.52 7.31 -22.29
CA ASN A 7 16.87 6.28 -23.27
C ASN A 7 17.16 4.96 -22.54
N PRO A 8 16.41 3.88 -22.82
CA PRO A 8 16.73 2.56 -22.28
C PRO A 8 18.05 2.09 -22.89
N GLY A 9 19.12 2.14 -22.10
CA GLY A 9 20.47 1.83 -22.55
C GLY A 9 21.44 1.60 -21.39
N LEU A 10 22.68 1.28 -21.73
CA LEU A 10 23.74 0.93 -20.77
C LEU A 10 23.96 2.04 -19.72
N ALA A 11 23.80 3.31 -20.12
CA ALA A 11 23.94 4.46 -19.24
C ALA A 11 22.87 4.51 -18.13
N LEU A 12 21.59 4.24 -18.46
CA LEU A 12 20.52 4.17 -17.47
C LEU A 12 20.75 3.03 -16.48
N PHE A 13 21.13 1.85 -16.99
CA PHE A 13 21.45 0.69 -16.16
C PHE A 13 22.62 0.99 -15.22
N ALA A 14 23.73 1.53 -15.74
CA ALA A 14 24.89 1.90 -14.94
C ALA A 14 24.52 2.92 -13.86
N LEU A 15 23.71 3.94 -14.18
CA LEU A 15 23.24 4.92 -13.22
C LEU A 15 22.40 4.29 -12.11
N CYS A 16 21.44 3.41 -12.45
CA CYS A 16 20.64 2.69 -11.46
C CYS A 16 21.52 1.83 -10.53
N VAL A 17 22.51 1.12 -11.07
CA VAL A 17 23.44 0.30 -10.29
C VAL A 17 24.26 1.17 -9.32
N VAL A 18 24.79 2.30 -9.80
CA VAL A 18 25.53 3.26 -8.97
C VAL A 18 24.64 3.79 -7.84
N MET A 19 23.41 4.21 -8.13
CA MET A 19 22.46 4.70 -7.11
C MET A 19 22.16 3.64 -6.04
N VAL A 20 21.95 2.39 -6.45
CA VAL A 20 21.71 1.27 -5.53
C VAL A 20 22.95 0.95 -4.69
N ALA A 21 24.15 1.01 -5.29
CA ALA A 21 25.40 0.80 -4.57
C ALA A 21 25.64 1.90 -3.53
N VAL A 22 25.41 3.17 -3.89
CA VAL A 22 25.49 4.30 -2.95
C VAL A 22 24.48 4.13 -1.82
N ALA A 23 23.23 3.74 -2.11
CA ALA A 23 22.23 3.47 -1.08
C ALA A 23 22.69 2.35 -0.12
N ALA A 24 23.30 1.28 -0.62
CA ALA A 24 23.83 0.20 0.20
C ALA A 24 24.99 0.66 1.10
N VAL A 25 25.89 1.50 0.58
CA VAL A 25 26.99 2.11 1.34
C VAL A 25 26.43 3.01 2.45
N VAL A 26 25.44 3.85 2.15
CA VAL A 26 24.79 4.71 3.14
C VAL A 26 24.09 3.87 4.22
N TYR A 27 23.39 2.79 3.85
CA TYR A 27 22.79 1.85 4.81
C TYR A 27 23.83 1.27 5.78
N ARG A 28 25.01 0.93 5.25
CA ARG A 28 26.12 0.39 6.06
C ARG A 28 26.68 1.45 7.00
N ILE A 29 26.95 2.66 6.51
CA ILE A 29 27.57 3.74 7.30
C ILE A 29 26.60 4.24 8.37
N ALA A 30 25.31 4.36 8.05
CA ALA A 30 24.28 4.83 8.98
C ALA A 30 23.76 3.74 9.94
N GLY A 31 24.21 2.48 9.81
CA GLY A 31 23.83 1.40 10.71
C GLY A 31 22.34 1.00 10.63
N LEU A 32 21.68 1.22 9.49
CA LEU A 32 20.23 1.03 9.31
C LEU A 32 19.81 -0.45 9.13
N GLY A 33 20.67 -1.39 9.51
CA GLY A 33 20.49 -2.83 9.32
C GLY A 33 21.33 -3.40 8.18
N ASN A 34 20.76 -4.35 7.43
CA ASN A 34 21.51 -5.06 6.39
C ASN A 34 21.71 -4.19 5.12
N PRO A 35 22.95 -3.93 4.68
CA PRO A 35 23.20 -3.11 3.49
C PRO A 35 22.69 -3.72 2.18
N LEU A 36 22.37 -5.02 2.16
CA LEU A 36 21.79 -5.70 1.01
C LEU A 36 20.28 -5.48 0.87
N THR A 37 19.63 -4.84 1.84
CA THR A 37 18.18 -4.56 1.80
C THR A 37 17.78 -3.75 0.56
N ALA A 38 18.45 -2.63 0.29
CA ALA A 38 18.18 -1.78 -0.87
C ALA A 38 18.51 -2.46 -2.22
N PRO A 39 19.69 -3.09 -2.42
CA PRO A 39 19.99 -3.86 -3.62
C PRO A 39 19.01 -5.00 -3.90
N TRP A 40 18.65 -5.76 -2.88
CA TRP A 40 17.71 -6.86 -3.03
C TRP A 40 16.30 -6.38 -3.41
N ALA A 41 15.83 -5.30 -2.77
CA ALA A 41 14.55 -4.68 -3.12
C ALA A 41 14.55 -4.15 -4.56
N ALA A 42 15.64 -3.50 -4.99
CA ALA A 42 15.78 -2.99 -6.36
C ALA A 42 15.79 -4.13 -7.39
N ALA A 43 16.58 -5.18 -7.17
CA ALA A 43 16.64 -6.33 -8.08
C ALA A 43 15.29 -7.05 -8.19
N ARG A 44 14.63 -7.33 -7.05
CA ARG A 44 13.30 -7.93 -7.02
C ARG A 44 12.26 -7.04 -7.71
N GLY A 45 12.30 -5.73 -7.46
CA GLY A 45 11.39 -4.76 -8.08
C GLY A 45 11.55 -4.71 -9.60
N ALA A 46 12.80 -4.67 -10.09
CA ALA A 46 13.10 -4.68 -11.51
C ALA A 46 12.61 -5.97 -12.19
N LEU A 47 12.87 -7.14 -11.58
CA LEU A 47 12.44 -8.42 -12.12
C LEU A 47 10.91 -8.56 -12.11
N GLN A 48 10.25 -8.12 -11.03
CA GLN A 48 8.79 -8.09 -10.95
C GLN A 48 8.19 -7.16 -12.00
N LEU A 49 8.75 -5.96 -12.19
CA LEU A 49 8.25 -5.01 -13.18
C LEU A 49 8.44 -5.51 -14.61
N ALA A 50 9.57 -6.16 -14.92
CA ALA A 50 9.82 -6.77 -16.22
C ALA A 50 8.87 -7.95 -16.50
N ALA A 51 8.56 -8.76 -15.48
CA ALA A 51 7.56 -9.82 -15.62
C ALA A 51 6.15 -9.22 -15.82
N VAL A 52 5.79 -8.21 -15.04
CA VAL A 52 4.48 -7.54 -15.12
C VAL A 52 4.30 -6.82 -16.46
N SER A 53 5.34 -6.19 -17.03
CA SER A 53 5.24 -5.54 -18.34
C SER A 53 4.98 -6.54 -19.47
N LEU A 54 5.55 -7.75 -19.38
CA LEU A 54 5.29 -8.84 -20.31
C LEU A 54 3.83 -9.34 -20.21
N VAL A 55 3.32 -9.43 -18.99
CA VAL A 55 1.94 -9.86 -18.71
C VAL A 55 0.92 -8.78 -19.10
N LEU A 56 1.22 -7.49 -18.91
CA LEU A 56 0.31 -6.40 -19.26
C LEU A 56 -0.03 -6.40 -20.76
N ALA A 57 0.95 -6.70 -21.62
CA ALA A 57 0.71 -6.79 -23.06
C ALA A 57 -0.35 -7.86 -23.42
N ALA A 58 -0.40 -8.97 -22.67
CA ALA A 58 -1.42 -10.02 -22.83
C ALA A 58 -2.72 -9.71 -22.06
N ALA A 59 -2.62 -9.03 -20.91
CA ALA A 59 -3.75 -8.79 -20.01
C ALA A 59 -4.67 -7.66 -20.48
N LEU A 60 -4.17 -6.73 -21.30
CA LEU A 60 -4.95 -5.63 -21.85
C LEU A 60 -5.85 -6.05 -23.04
N ALA A 61 -5.72 -7.28 -23.53
CA ALA A 61 -6.49 -7.77 -24.68
C ALA A 61 -7.97 -8.05 -24.35
N HIS A 62 -8.27 -8.45 -23.10
CA HIS A 62 -9.63 -8.81 -22.68
C HIS A 62 -10.00 -8.24 -21.30
N LEU A 63 -11.29 -7.97 -21.09
CA LEU A 63 -11.75 -7.45 -19.80
C LEU A 63 -11.59 -8.48 -18.66
N TRP A 64 -11.81 -9.76 -18.97
CA TRP A 64 -11.63 -10.86 -18.01
C TRP A 64 -10.18 -10.97 -17.49
N SER A 65 -9.19 -10.78 -18.37
CA SER A 65 -7.78 -10.82 -17.96
C SER A 65 -7.40 -9.67 -17.01
N SER A 66 -8.11 -8.54 -17.07
CA SER A 66 -7.91 -7.43 -16.16
C SER A 66 -8.33 -7.76 -14.72
N PHE A 67 -9.47 -8.46 -14.56
CA PHE A 67 -9.90 -8.98 -13.25
C PHE A 67 -8.94 -10.04 -12.71
N LEU A 68 -8.41 -10.90 -13.57
CA LEU A 68 -7.42 -11.90 -13.18
C LEU A 68 -6.13 -11.23 -12.68
N VAL A 69 -5.64 -10.20 -13.39
CA VAL A 69 -4.48 -9.43 -12.94
C VAL A 69 -4.76 -8.74 -11.60
N LEU A 70 -5.92 -8.11 -11.43
CA LEU A 70 -6.30 -7.50 -10.15
C LEU A 70 -6.38 -8.53 -9.01
N ALA A 71 -6.87 -9.74 -9.27
CA ALA A 71 -6.91 -10.81 -8.28
C ALA A 71 -5.49 -11.25 -7.86
N VAL A 72 -4.57 -11.40 -8.83
CA VAL A 72 -3.15 -11.70 -8.56
C VAL A 72 -2.50 -10.56 -7.76
N MET A 73 -2.76 -9.31 -8.12
CA MET A 73 -2.28 -8.13 -7.39
C MET A 73 -2.82 -8.09 -5.97
N PHE A 74 -4.10 -8.40 -5.77
CA PHE A 74 -4.72 -8.49 -4.44
C PHE A 74 -4.05 -9.59 -3.60
N ALA A 75 -3.83 -10.78 -4.15
CA ALA A 75 -3.16 -11.86 -3.43
C ALA A 75 -1.71 -11.48 -3.04
N ALA A 76 -0.96 -10.90 -3.97
CA ALA A 76 0.39 -10.41 -3.71
C ALA A 76 0.40 -9.30 -2.64
N ALA A 77 -0.58 -8.40 -2.69
CA ALA A 77 -0.76 -7.33 -1.72
C ALA A 77 -1.08 -7.88 -0.33
N ALA A 78 -2.02 -8.82 -0.21
CA ALA A 78 -2.39 -9.45 1.06
C ALA A 78 -1.20 -10.17 1.70
N VAL A 79 -0.44 -10.96 0.92
CA VAL A 79 0.78 -11.64 1.41
C VAL A 79 1.83 -10.63 1.84
N THR A 80 2.03 -9.55 1.08
CA THR A 80 3.02 -8.52 1.39
C THR A 80 2.64 -7.74 2.63
N ALA A 81 1.37 -7.36 2.78
CA ALA A 81 0.86 -6.70 3.97
C ALA A 81 1.05 -7.58 5.21
N GLY A 82 0.71 -8.87 5.10
CA GLY A 82 0.86 -9.80 6.21
C GLY A 82 2.32 -9.99 6.65
N ARG A 83 3.26 -10.10 5.70
CA ARG A 83 4.69 -10.16 6.00
C ARG A 83 5.21 -8.89 6.66
N ARG A 84 4.76 -7.72 6.20
CA ARG A 84 5.18 -6.40 6.74
C ARG A 84 4.60 -6.12 8.13
N ALA A 85 3.43 -6.70 8.45
CA ALA A 85 2.79 -6.55 9.76
C ALA A 85 3.44 -7.39 10.87
N GLU A 86 4.30 -8.37 10.52
CA GLU A 86 4.97 -9.26 11.47
C GLU A 86 4.01 -10.07 12.37
N ALA A 87 2.77 -10.27 11.95
CA ALA A 87 1.71 -10.95 12.72
C ALA A 87 1.68 -12.48 12.55
N GLY A 88 2.73 -13.09 12.01
CA GLY A 88 2.80 -14.54 11.76
C GLY A 88 1.64 -15.07 10.90
N ARG A 89 1.00 -16.18 11.31
CA ARG A 89 -0.08 -16.83 10.55
C ARG A 89 -1.42 -16.09 10.64
N SER A 90 -1.63 -15.29 11.69
CA SER A 90 -2.84 -14.47 11.85
C SER A 90 -2.92 -13.33 10.82
N ALA A 91 -1.79 -12.99 10.21
CA ALA A 91 -1.66 -11.96 9.19
C ALA A 91 -2.54 -12.20 7.94
N ALA A 92 -3.00 -13.43 7.72
CA ALA A 92 -3.97 -13.74 6.66
C ALA A 92 -5.28 -12.94 6.79
N TRP A 93 -5.69 -12.58 8.02
CA TRP A 93 -6.88 -11.76 8.27
C TRP A 93 -6.76 -10.32 7.77
N LEU A 94 -5.54 -9.82 7.54
CA LEU A 94 -5.33 -8.51 6.91
C LEU A 94 -5.81 -8.47 5.45
N SER A 95 -6.03 -9.63 4.81
CA SER A 95 -6.73 -9.69 3.53
C SER A 95 -8.16 -9.14 3.60
N VAL A 96 -8.84 -9.29 4.74
CA VAL A 96 -10.20 -8.74 4.95
C VAL A 96 -10.16 -7.21 5.01
N ALA A 97 -9.17 -6.64 5.72
CA ALA A 97 -8.94 -5.21 5.76
C ALA A 97 -8.67 -4.65 4.35
N LEU A 98 -7.78 -5.32 3.60
CA LEU A 98 -7.47 -4.93 2.23
C LEU A 98 -8.70 -5.06 1.30
N ALA A 99 -9.47 -6.14 1.44
CA ALA A 99 -10.70 -6.38 0.68
C ALA A 99 -11.77 -5.33 0.99
N CYS A 100 -11.88 -4.89 2.25
CA CYS A 100 -12.80 -3.82 2.62
C CYS A 100 -12.41 -2.50 1.93
N GLY A 101 -11.14 -2.09 2.03
CA GLY A 101 -10.67 -0.86 1.39
C GLY A 101 -10.84 -0.86 -0.13
N ALA A 102 -10.32 -1.88 -0.81
CA ALA A 102 -10.42 -1.98 -2.26
C ALA A 102 -11.85 -2.28 -2.74
N GLY A 103 -12.60 -3.08 -1.98
CA GLY A 103 -13.96 -3.49 -2.29
C GLY A 103 -15.00 -2.40 -2.09
N VAL A 104 -14.70 -1.33 -1.36
CA VAL A 104 -15.55 -0.12 -1.36
C VAL A 104 -15.24 0.75 -2.58
N VAL A 105 -13.96 0.99 -2.87
CA VAL A 105 -13.56 2.02 -3.84
C VAL A 105 -13.67 1.54 -5.29
N ILE A 106 -13.23 0.31 -5.58
CA ILE A 106 -13.27 -0.20 -6.96
C ILE A 106 -14.71 -0.25 -7.47
N PRO A 107 -15.69 -0.84 -6.76
CA PRO A 107 -17.08 -0.83 -7.22
C PRO A 107 -17.68 0.57 -7.34
N LEU A 108 -17.38 1.48 -6.40
CA LEU A 108 -17.84 2.87 -6.47
C LEU A 108 -17.36 3.55 -7.78
N MET A 109 -16.09 3.37 -8.11
CA MET A 109 -15.50 3.89 -9.36
C MET A 109 -16.17 3.29 -10.59
N LEU A 110 -16.42 1.98 -10.60
CA LEU A 110 -17.05 1.29 -11.73
C LEU A 110 -18.52 1.69 -11.93
N VAL A 111 -19.29 1.77 -10.85
CA VAL A 111 -20.72 2.12 -10.88
C VAL A 111 -20.93 3.59 -11.26
N SER A 112 -20.01 4.47 -10.85
CA SER A 112 -20.10 5.90 -11.18
C SER A 112 -19.98 6.19 -12.69
N GLY A 113 -19.48 5.24 -13.48
CA GLY A 113 -19.22 5.42 -14.92
C GLY A 113 -18.09 6.40 -15.24
N VAL A 114 -17.41 6.95 -14.23
CA VAL A 114 -16.30 7.90 -14.40
C VAL A 114 -15.04 7.21 -14.91
N VAL A 115 -14.83 5.95 -14.54
CA VAL A 115 -13.72 5.12 -15.04
C VAL A 115 -14.24 4.22 -16.15
N PRO A 116 -13.69 4.29 -17.38
CA PRO A 116 -14.08 3.39 -18.45
C PRO A 116 -13.78 1.94 -18.06
N LEU A 117 -14.73 1.04 -18.35
CA LEU A 117 -14.60 -0.40 -18.14
C LEU A 117 -13.67 -1.01 -19.21
N GLU A 118 -12.43 -0.55 -19.23
CA GLU A 118 -11.37 -1.01 -20.10
C GLU A 118 -10.16 -1.43 -19.26
N GLY A 119 -9.52 -2.53 -19.65
CA GLY A 119 -8.38 -3.07 -18.90
C GLY A 119 -7.23 -2.08 -18.71
N VAL A 120 -7.06 -1.18 -19.69
CA VAL A 120 -6.02 -0.14 -19.72
C VAL A 120 -6.20 0.88 -18.60
N ALA A 121 -7.43 1.15 -18.17
CA ALA A 121 -7.72 2.06 -17.05
C ALA A 121 -7.88 1.29 -15.73
N LEU A 122 -8.53 0.13 -15.77
CA LEU A 122 -8.91 -0.62 -14.58
C LEU A 122 -7.69 -1.17 -13.82
N VAL A 123 -6.73 -1.77 -14.54
CA VAL A 123 -5.55 -2.40 -13.92
C VAL A 123 -4.65 -1.36 -13.23
N PRO A 124 -4.28 -0.22 -13.86
CA PRO A 124 -3.47 0.80 -13.18
C PRO A 124 -4.18 1.43 -11.99
N ILE A 125 -5.45 1.81 -12.12
CA ILE A 125 -6.19 2.45 -11.02
C ILE A 125 -6.38 1.47 -9.85
N GLY A 126 -6.84 0.25 -10.14
CA GLY A 126 -6.97 -0.80 -9.12
C GLY A 126 -5.64 -1.14 -8.48
N GLY A 127 -4.55 -1.15 -9.25
CA GLY A 127 -3.20 -1.34 -8.75
C GLY A 127 -2.74 -0.25 -7.78
N ILE A 128 -3.01 1.02 -8.11
CA ILE A 128 -2.73 2.16 -7.23
C ILE A 128 -3.53 2.05 -5.93
N VAL A 129 -4.82 1.75 -6.01
CA VAL A 129 -5.70 1.59 -4.84
C VAL A 129 -5.23 0.43 -3.95
N LEU A 130 -4.98 -0.74 -4.53
CA LEU A 130 -4.51 -1.94 -3.82
C LEU A 130 -3.15 -1.71 -3.16
N GLY A 131 -2.19 -1.10 -3.87
CA GLY A 131 -0.85 -0.85 -3.35
C GLY A 131 -0.84 0.13 -2.16
N ASN A 132 -1.66 1.18 -2.23
CA ASN A 132 -1.80 2.15 -1.15
C ASN A 132 -2.54 1.56 0.06
N ALA A 133 -3.64 0.82 -0.18
CA ALA A 133 -4.38 0.13 0.88
C ALA A 133 -3.51 -0.94 1.57
N MET A 134 -2.71 -1.70 0.81
CA MET A 134 -1.73 -2.66 1.34
C MET A 134 -0.75 -1.98 2.29
N THR A 135 -0.17 -0.86 1.88
CA THR A 135 0.85 -0.16 2.67
C THR A 135 0.27 0.39 3.97
N ALA A 136 -0.91 1.02 3.90
CA ALA A 136 -1.60 1.54 5.08
C ALA A 136 -2.02 0.41 6.04
N THR A 137 -2.59 -0.68 5.52
CA THR A 137 -2.99 -1.86 6.31
C THR A 137 -1.81 -2.47 7.06
N ALA A 138 -0.69 -2.68 6.35
CA ALA A 138 0.51 -3.26 6.94
C ALA A 138 1.09 -2.38 8.05
N LEU A 139 1.12 -1.07 7.83
CA LEU A 139 1.67 -0.11 8.79
C LEU A 139 0.76 0.05 10.00
N ALA A 140 -0.56 0.12 9.80
CA ALA A 140 -1.55 0.18 10.88
C ALA A 140 -1.48 -1.07 11.76
N ALA A 141 -1.44 -2.26 11.14
CA ALA A 141 -1.34 -3.51 11.87
C ALA A 141 -0.01 -3.58 12.65
N LYS A 142 1.11 -3.27 12.01
CA LYS A 142 2.43 -3.27 12.67
C LYS A 142 2.46 -2.33 13.87
N ARG A 143 2.06 -1.07 13.70
CA ARG A 143 2.06 -0.06 14.77
C ARG A 143 1.08 -0.41 15.89
N GLY A 144 -0.09 -0.95 15.55
CA GLY A 144 -1.05 -1.43 16.53
C GLY A 144 -0.50 -2.56 17.39
N LEU A 145 0.17 -3.53 16.76
CA LEU A 145 0.81 -4.64 17.47
C LEU A 145 1.98 -4.17 18.32
N ASP A 146 2.85 -3.29 17.78
CA ASP A 146 3.95 -2.69 18.53
C ASP A 146 3.44 -1.91 19.76
N ALA A 147 2.33 -1.16 19.61
CA ALA A 147 1.73 -0.42 20.71
C ALA A 147 1.20 -1.33 21.81
N ILE A 148 0.55 -2.45 21.46
CA ILE A 148 0.10 -3.46 22.43
C ILE A 148 1.30 -4.05 23.19
N ASP A 149 2.36 -4.43 22.48
CA ASP A 149 3.53 -5.06 23.09
C ASP A 149 4.26 -4.08 24.03
N GLN A 150 4.31 -2.79 23.68
CA GLN A 150 5.02 -1.77 24.47
C GLN A 150 4.19 -1.22 25.64
N ARG A 151 2.87 -1.14 25.48
CA ARG A 151 1.94 -0.47 26.41
C ARG A 151 0.93 -1.45 27.00
N TRP A 152 1.30 -2.72 27.16
CA TRP A 152 0.40 -3.75 27.70
C TRP A 152 -0.19 -3.39 29.07
N GLY A 153 0.59 -2.72 29.93
CA GLY A 153 0.10 -2.27 31.24
C GLY A 153 -1.10 -1.31 31.16
N GLU A 154 -1.24 -0.54 30.08
CA GLU A 154 -2.42 0.32 29.87
C GLU A 154 -3.65 -0.50 29.47
N VAL A 155 -3.45 -1.60 28.72
CA VAL A 155 -4.52 -2.55 28.40
C VAL A 155 -5.00 -3.25 29.69
N GLU A 156 -4.08 -3.69 30.55
CA GLU A 156 -4.41 -4.29 31.85
C GLU A 156 -5.14 -3.32 32.79
N ALA A 157 -4.76 -2.04 32.77
CA ALA A 157 -5.48 -1.00 33.51
C ALA A 157 -6.92 -0.86 33.00
N GLY A 158 -7.13 -0.82 31.68
CA GLY A 158 -8.48 -0.79 31.09
C GLY A 158 -9.32 -2.01 31.48
N LEU A 159 -8.73 -3.21 31.43
CA LEU A 159 -9.40 -4.45 31.89
C LEU A 159 -9.78 -4.38 33.38
N SER A 160 -8.90 -3.83 34.22
CA SER A 160 -9.16 -3.65 35.66
C SER A 160 -10.29 -2.66 35.95
N LEU A 161 -10.54 -1.73 35.02
CA LEU A 161 -11.68 -0.81 35.05
C LEU A 161 -12.97 -1.44 34.47
N GLY A 162 -12.94 -2.70 34.04
CA GLY A 162 -14.08 -3.44 33.52
C GLY A 162 -14.32 -3.26 32.01
N PHE A 163 -13.35 -2.73 31.26
CA PHE A 163 -13.47 -2.63 29.80
C PHE A 163 -13.43 -4.02 29.17
N SER A 164 -14.09 -4.19 28.03
CA SER A 164 -13.93 -5.40 27.23
C SER A 164 -12.49 -5.49 26.67
N VAL A 165 -12.01 -6.69 26.38
CA VAL A 165 -10.67 -6.90 25.78
C VAL A 165 -10.48 -6.05 24.52
N ARG A 166 -11.54 -5.96 23.70
CA ARG A 166 -11.53 -5.15 22.48
C ARG A 166 -11.39 -3.67 22.81
N ASP A 167 -12.16 -3.14 23.75
CA ASP A 167 -12.15 -1.71 24.08
C ASP A 167 -10.86 -1.29 24.80
N ALA A 168 -10.36 -2.11 25.74
CA ALA A 168 -9.09 -1.88 26.41
C ALA A 168 -7.91 -1.83 25.43
N ARG A 169 -7.89 -2.73 24.42
CA ARG A 169 -6.87 -2.70 23.36
C ARG A 169 -7.07 -1.56 22.39
N MET A 170 -8.31 -1.17 22.09
CA MET A 170 -8.61 -0.06 21.18
C MET A 170 -8.02 1.27 21.64
N GLU A 171 -8.00 1.55 22.94
CA GLU A 171 -7.40 2.77 23.49
C GLU A 171 -5.90 2.88 23.18
N VAL A 172 -5.20 1.75 23.13
CA VAL A 172 -3.77 1.70 22.82
C VAL A 172 -3.52 1.65 21.31
N VAL A 173 -4.27 0.81 20.59
CA VAL A 173 -4.09 0.54 19.15
C VAL A 173 -4.55 1.72 18.30
N GLY A 174 -5.70 2.32 18.62
CA GLY A 174 -6.36 3.32 17.78
C GLY A 174 -5.45 4.48 17.41
N PRO A 175 -4.88 5.21 18.38
CA PRO A 175 -3.98 6.33 18.10
C PRO A 175 -2.74 5.90 17.30
N ALA A 176 -2.03 4.85 17.73
CA ALA A 176 -0.78 4.41 17.10
C ALA A 176 -0.97 3.90 15.66
N ALA A 177 -2.06 3.18 15.39
CA ALA A 177 -2.34 2.64 14.07
C ALA A 177 -2.90 3.70 13.11
N SER A 178 -3.61 4.71 13.63
CA SER A 178 -4.18 5.80 12.80
C SER A 178 -3.12 6.63 12.08
N ASP A 179 -1.91 6.72 12.63
CA ASP A 179 -0.76 7.37 12.01
C ASP A 179 -0.37 6.75 10.65
N ALA A 180 -0.86 5.54 10.34
CA ALA A 180 -0.63 4.90 9.04
C ALA A 180 -1.27 5.68 7.88
N LEU A 181 -2.23 6.56 8.17
CA LEU A 181 -2.90 7.42 7.18
C LEU A 181 -2.12 8.71 6.88
N LEU A 182 -1.20 9.13 7.76
CA LEU A 182 -0.46 10.40 7.62
C LEU A 182 0.22 10.55 6.25
N PRO A 183 0.96 9.55 5.71
CA PRO A 183 1.64 9.72 4.43
C PRO A 183 0.69 10.02 3.26
N SER A 184 -0.52 9.46 3.30
CA SER A 184 -1.51 9.67 2.24
C SER A 184 -2.22 11.02 2.38
N LEU A 185 -2.50 11.44 3.61
CA LEU A 185 -3.03 12.76 3.89
C LEU A 185 -2.03 13.84 3.45
N ASP A 186 -0.75 13.66 3.74
CA ASP A 186 0.30 14.62 3.38
C ASP A 186 0.55 14.62 1.86
N GLN A 187 0.54 13.46 1.20
CA GLN A 187 0.56 13.38 -0.26
C GLN A 187 -0.61 14.15 -0.87
N THR A 188 -1.82 13.98 -0.33
CA THR A 188 -3.01 14.65 -0.86
C THR A 188 -2.98 16.16 -0.63
N ARG A 189 -2.48 16.62 0.53
CA ARG A 189 -2.34 18.06 0.83
C ARG A 189 -1.28 18.76 -0.01
N THR A 190 -0.23 18.04 -0.41
CA THR A 190 0.95 18.62 -1.09
C THR A 190 0.97 18.33 -2.59
N VAL A 191 -0.04 17.65 -3.12
CA VAL A 191 -0.13 17.33 -4.55
C VAL A 191 -0.14 18.62 -5.38
N GLY A 192 0.66 18.65 -6.44
CA GLY A 192 0.79 19.81 -7.33
C GLY A 192 1.68 20.94 -6.80
N LEU A 193 2.00 20.95 -5.49
CA LEU A 193 2.95 21.90 -4.90
C LEU A 193 4.35 21.32 -4.81
N VAL A 194 4.49 20.11 -4.24
CA VAL A 194 5.79 19.46 -4.00
C VAL A 194 5.95 18.19 -4.82
N THR A 195 4.84 17.53 -5.15
CA THR A 195 4.85 16.27 -5.88
C THR A 195 3.88 16.32 -7.06
N LEU A 196 4.35 15.86 -8.22
CA LEU A 196 3.52 15.57 -9.37
C LEU A 196 3.36 14.06 -9.47
N PRO A 197 2.17 13.49 -9.21
CA PRO A 197 1.96 12.06 -9.28
C PRO A 197 2.25 11.51 -10.67
N GLY A 198 2.85 10.33 -10.74
CA GLY A 198 3.17 9.68 -12.02
C GLY A 198 1.93 9.42 -12.89
N ALA A 199 0.79 9.12 -12.27
CA ALA A 199 -0.47 8.93 -13.00
C ALA A 199 -0.98 10.23 -13.64
N PHE A 200 -0.88 11.37 -12.95
CA PHE A 200 -1.16 12.69 -13.53
C PHE A 200 -0.28 12.95 -14.76
N VAL A 201 1.04 12.75 -14.64
CA VAL A 201 1.97 12.95 -15.77
C VAL A 201 1.65 11.97 -16.91
N GLY A 202 1.33 10.72 -16.60
CA GLY A 202 0.96 9.71 -17.59
C GLY A 202 -0.28 10.10 -18.39
N VAL A 203 -1.36 10.52 -17.72
CA VAL A 203 -2.58 10.99 -18.39
C VAL A 203 -2.31 12.28 -19.17
N LEU A 204 -1.56 13.22 -18.60
CA LEU A 204 -1.19 14.47 -19.26
C LEU A 204 -0.44 14.21 -20.58
N LEU A 205 0.52 13.29 -20.58
CA LEU A 205 1.28 12.94 -21.77
C LEU A 205 0.45 12.15 -22.78
N ALA A 206 -0.50 11.33 -22.31
CA ALA A 206 -1.36 10.52 -23.18
C ALA A 206 -2.47 11.35 -23.85
N THR A 207 -3.08 12.30 -23.13
CA THR A 207 -4.24 13.06 -23.63
C THR A 207 -3.91 14.50 -24.02
N GLY A 208 -2.78 15.04 -23.58
CA GLY A 208 -2.41 16.45 -23.77
C GLY A 208 -3.22 17.44 -22.92
N SER A 209 -4.15 16.97 -22.07
CA SER A 209 -5.05 17.82 -21.29
C SER A 209 -4.72 17.79 -19.80
N ALA A 210 -4.20 18.92 -19.29
CA ALA A 210 -3.90 19.09 -17.87
C ALA A 210 -5.17 19.06 -17.00
N VAL A 211 -6.29 19.57 -17.50
CA VAL A 211 -7.57 19.55 -16.79
C VAL A 211 -8.06 18.11 -16.61
N GLN A 212 -7.98 17.30 -17.67
CA GLN A 212 -8.39 15.90 -17.60
C GLN A 212 -7.46 15.09 -16.69
N ALA A 213 -6.15 15.28 -16.81
CA ALA A 213 -5.17 14.66 -15.92
C ALA A 213 -5.42 15.03 -14.45
N GLY A 214 -5.73 16.30 -14.17
CA GLY A 214 -6.07 16.78 -12.84
C GLY A 214 -7.33 16.12 -12.27
N ALA A 215 -8.40 16.03 -13.07
CA ALA A 215 -9.64 15.39 -12.66
C ALA A 215 -9.45 13.90 -12.30
N VAL A 216 -8.75 13.14 -13.15
CA VAL A 216 -8.44 11.73 -12.89
C VAL A 216 -7.56 11.59 -11.64
N GLN A 217 -6.57 12.47 -11.46
CA GLN A 217 -5.69 12.42 -10.30
C GLN A 217 -6.44 12.71 -9.00
N ILE A 218 -7.36 13.68 -8.98
CA ILE A 218 -8.20 13.96 -7.81
C ILE A 218 -9.07 12.75 -7.47
N LEU A 219 -9.70 12.14 -8.48
CA LEU A 219 -10.50 10.92 -8.31
C LEU A 219 -9.67 9.80 -7.67
N VAL A 220 -8.44 9.58 -8.17
CA VAL A 220 -7.53 8.57 -7.64
C VAL A 220 -7.10 8.88 -6.21
N LEU A 221 -6.74 10.13 -5.88
CA LEU A 221 -6.33 10.51 -4.53
C LEU A 221 -7.45 10.33 -3.51
N VAL A 222 -8.65 10.81 -3.83
CA VAL A 222 -9.83 10.66 -2.96
C VAL A 222 -10.19 9.18 -2.81
N GLY A 223 -10.14 8.41 -3.90
CA GLY A 223 -10.34 6.96 -3.85
C GLY A 223 -9.31 6.25 -2.98
N VAL A 224 -8.03 6.60 -3.09
CA VAL A 224 -6.97 6.04 -2.25
C VAL A 224 -7.19 6.37 -0.77
N LEU A 225 -7.56 7.62 -0.44
CA LEU A 225 -7.87 8.02 0.93
C LEU A 225 -9.03 7.20 1.51
N LEU A 226 -10.10 6.99 0.74
CA LEU A 226 -11.23 6.17 1.17
C LEU A 226 -10.80 4.71 1.38
N ALA A 227 -10.07 4.13 0.43
CA ALA A 227 -9.62 2.75 0.51
C ALA A 227 -8.72 2.52 1.74
N GLN A 228 -7.78 3.43 1.98
CA GLN A 228 -6.89 3.34 3.14
C GLN A 228 -7.63 3.55 4.45
N THR A 229 -8.55 4.51 4.53
CA THR A 229 -9.35 4.76 5.74
C THR A 229 -10.15 3.52 6.13
N CYS A 230 -10.86 2.92 5.17
CA CYS A 230 -11.60 1.67 5.39
C CYS A 230 -10.68 0.52 5.80
N ALA A 231 -9.55 0.34 5.08
CA ALA A 231 -8.63 -0.74 5.36
C ALA A 231 -7.96 -0.60 6.74
N VAL A 232 -7.55 0.61 7.12
CA VAL A 232 -6.95 0.92 8.43
C VAL A 232 -7.98 0.71 9.55
N ALA A 233 -9.22 1.17 9.37
CA ALA A 233 -10.27 0.96 10.37
C ALA A 233 -10.50 -0.54 10.65
N VAL A 234 -10.59 -1.36 9.60
CA VAL A 234 -10.74 -2.82 9.76
C VAL A 234 -9.48 -3.45 10.34
N ALA A 235 -8.29 -3.02 9.94
CA ALA A 235 -7.03 -3.53 10.50
C ALA A 235 -6.92 -3.26 12.01
N ILE A 236 -7.28 -2.04 12.43
CA ILE A 236 -7.34 -1.65 13.85
C ILE A 236 -8.29 -2.56 14.61
N GLU A 237 -9.50 -2.78 14.09
CA GLU A 237 -10.49 -3.64 14.72
C GLU A 237 -10.01 -5.09 14.84
N LEU A 238 -9.38 -5.62 13.79
CA LEU A 238 -8.82 -6.98 13.79
C LEU A 238 -7.70 -7.15 14.81
N VAL A 239 -6.85 -6.13 14.96
CA VAL A 239 -5.77 -6.12 15.97
C VAL A 239 -6.36 -5.98 17.37
N ALA A 240 -7.30 -5.06 17.60
CA ALA A 240 -7.89 -4.85 18.92
C ALA A 240 -8.73 -6.04 19.41
N ARG A 241 -9.41 -6.76 18.52
CA ARG A 241 -10.10 -8.02 18.84
C ARG A 241 -9.16 -9.19 19.07
N GLY A 242 -7.87 -9.05 18.78
CA GLY A 242 -6.90 -10.14 18.88
C GLY A 242 -7.01 -11.17 17.77
N VAL A 243 -7.73 -10.88 16.68
CA VAL A 243 -7.79 -11.74 15.50
C VAL A 243 -6.46 -11.70 14.74
N VAL A 244 -5.83 -10.52 14.69
CA VAL A 244 -4.45 -10.32 14.23
C VAL A 244 -3.57 -10.10 15.45
N HIS A 245 -2.58 -10.98 15.63
CA HIS A 245 -1.71 -11.01 16.80
C HIS A 245 -0.35 -11.62 16.46
N ARG A 246 0.69 -11.27 17.24
CA ARG A 246 2.02 -11.88 17.12
C ARG A 246 2.04 -13.29 17.75
N PRO A 247 2.86 -14.23 17.24
CA PRO A 247 3.09 -15.51 17.90
C PRO A 247 3.72 -15.30 19.28
N GLY A 248 3.14 -15.89 20.33
CA GLY A 248 3.62 -15.72 21.71
C GLY A 248 3.12 -14.46 22.42
N ALA A 249 2.12 -13.77 21.86
CA ALA A 249 1.46 -12.63 22.50
C ALA A 249 0.79 -13.01 23.84
N HIS A 250 0.64 -12.02 24.71
CA HIS A 250 0.05 -12.15 26.04
C HIS A 250 -1.27 -12.96 25.99
N PRO A 251 -1.46 -13.94 26.90
CA PRO A 251 -2.65 -14.77 26.89
C PRO A 251 -3.89 -13.89 27.03
N VAL A 252 -4.82 -14.06 26.09
CA VAL A 252 -6.19 -13.55 26.22
C VAL A 252 -6.87 -14.52 27.20
N TYR A 253 -6.93 -14.14 28.47
CA TYR A 253 -7.63 -14.90 29.51
C TYR A 253 -9.14 -14.89 29.26
#